data_AF-A0A9D4KUW8-F1
#
_entry.id   AF-A0A9D4KUW8-F1
#
_cell.length_a   1.000
_cell.length_b   1.000
_cell.length_c   1.000
_cell.angle_alpha   90.00
_cell.angle_beta   90.00
_cell.angle_gamma   90.00
#
_symmetry.space_group_name_H-M   'P 1'
#
loop_
_entity.id
_entity.type
_entity.pdbx_description
1 polymer ?
#
loop_
_entity_poly.entity_id
_entity_poly.type
_entity_poly.pdbx_seq_one_letter_code
_entity_poly.pdbx_strand_id
1 'polypeptide(L)'
;MTLWKQLHETHCDIEDSLSNVKLKVGALMVTEKSTDRSAFDRKSQAFLQLNEFVDREGSMRAESLAVSRIEQTLSDLATSSIEERGAGHSNQETHSLKLQAQIWMNLSELYLSLDKVEEAESCIRETAALFPLSHQVAYMRGRILEHKSRFKEAKEKYESAISLNPFHTKSLQHLGMVLHYLDNNKMAEKVLRDAVNIDPTSNKSWYSLGVVLEALGQPEAAVTCQMTALDLESSSPVQPFTVIPRFLH
;
A
#
# COMPACT_ATOMS: atom_id res chain seq x y z
N MET A 1 -75.02 9.27 15.10
CA MET A 1 -75.03 10.71 14.77
C MET A 1 -73.63 11.33 14.93
N THR A 2 -72.55 10.66 14.52
CA THR A 2 -71.17 11.16 14.70
C THR A 2 -70.17 10.38 13.81
N LEU A 3 -70.45 10.24 12.52
CA LEU A 3 -69.47 9.72 11.54
C LEU A 3 -69.39 10.54 10.23
N TRP A 4 -70.24 11.58 10.07
CA TRP A 4 -70.21 12.49 8.92
C TRP A 4 -69.57 13.86 9.23
N LYS A 5 -69.17 14.13 10.47
CA LYS A 5 -68.43 15.35 10.85
C LYS A 5 -66.90 15.19 10.78
N GLN A 6 -66.39 13.97 10.71
CA GLN A 6 -64.94 13.69 10.72
C GLN A 6 -64.34 13.53 9.32
N LEU A 7 -65.17 13.55 8.27
CA LEU A 7 -64.73 13.52 6.87
C LEU A 7 -64.63 14.91 6.21
N HIS A 8 -65.04 15.97 6.92
CA HIS A 8 -64.93 17.35 6.44
C HIS A 8 -63.79 18.15 7.09
N GLU A 9 -63.19 17.65 8.17
CA GLU A 9 -62.00 18.27 8.78
C GLU A 9 -60.68 17.83 8.13
N THR A 10 -60.61 16.64 7.52
CA THR A 10 -59.38 16.20 6.81
C THR A 10 -59.26 16.73 5.39
N HIS A 11 -60.26 17.45 4.88
CA HIS A 11 -60.24 18.03 3.53
C HIS A 11 -59.77 19.49 3.50
N CYS A 12 -59.66 20.16 4.66
CA CYS A 12 -59.13 21.52 4.77
C CYS A 12 -57.59 21.58 4.95
N ASP A 13 -56.94 20.51 5.40
CA ASP A 13 -55.47 20.51 5.60
C ASP A 13 -54.67 20.16 4.34
N ILE A 14 -55.34 19.80 3.23
CA ILE A 14 -54.70 19.43 1.96
C ILE A 14 -54.61 20.62 0.99
N GLU A 15 -55.43 21.66 1.15
CA GLU A 15 -55.36 22.87 0.30
C GLU A 15 -54.28 23.87 0.77
N ASP A 16 -53.90 23.86 2.06
CA ASP A 16 -52.88 24.77 2.61
C ASP A 16 -51.43 24.27 2.46
N SER A 17 -51.24 23.01 2.07
CA SER A 17 -49.94 22.46 1.70
C SER A 17 -49.64 22.59 0.20
N LEU A 18 -50.65 22.88 -0.64
CA LEU A 18 -50.52 23.11 -2.09
C LEU A 18 -50.36 24.60 -2.45
N SER A 19 -50.69 25.53 -1.55
CA SER A 19 -50.47 26.97 -1.71
C SER A 19 -49.00 27.39 -1.53
N ASN A 20 -48.21 26.64 -0.74
CA ASN A 20 -46.76 26.84 -0.59
C ASN A 20 -45.92 26.27 -1.75
N VAL A 21 -46.52 25.44 -2.61
CA VAL A 21 -45.83 24.85 -3.78
C VAL A 21 -45.98 25.74 -5.03
N LYS A 22 -46.95 26.66 -5.06
CA LYS A 22 -47.20 27.55 -6.21
C LYS A 22 -46.47 28.90 -6.19
N LEU A 23 -45.80 29.28 -5.11
CA LEU A 23 -45.08 30.56 -5.00
C LEU A 23 -43.57 30.49 -5.25
N LYS A 24 -43.05 29.34 -5.70
CA LYS A 24 -41.63 29.24 -6.12
C LYS A 24 -41.42 28.83 -7.58
N VAL A 25 -42.52 28.79 -8.36
CA VAL A 25 -42.54 28.44 -9.80
C VAL A 25 -42.63 29.68 -10.70
N GLY A 26 -42.18 30.85 -10.22
CA GLY A 26 -42.45 32.13 -10.89
C GLY A 26 -41.31 33.14 -10.84
N ALA A 27 -40.06 32.74 -11.08
CA ALA A 27 -39.01 33.65 -11.51
C ALA A 27 -37.87 32.89 -12.19
N LEU A 28 -37.56 33.30 -13.42
CA LEU A 28 -36.38 32.98 -14.23
C LEU A 28 -36.45 31.73 -15.14
N MET A 29 -37.26 31.86 -16.20
CA MET A 29 -36.84 31.42 -17.53
C MET A 29 -35.77 32.39 -18.05
N VAL A 30 -34.51 31.95 -18.17
CA VAL A 30 -33.54 32.45 -19.17
C VAL A 30 -32.68 31.27 -19.64
N THR A 31 -33.00 30.81 -20.85
CA THR A 31 -32.17 30.15 -21.88
C THR A 31 -31.42 28.85 -21.57
N GLU A 32 -31.85 27.79 -22.27
CA GLU A 32 -31.15 26.54 -22.53
C GLU A 32 -29.71 26.74 -23.03
N LYS A 33 -28.77 26.02 -22.42
CA LYS A 33 -27.65 25.39 -23.11
C LYS A 33 -27.13 24.19 -22.29
N SER A 34 -27.45 23.01 -22.81
CA SER A 34 -26.67 21.76 -22.84
C SER A 34 -25.76 21.38 -21.66
N THR A 35 -25.96 20.13 -21.24
CA THR A 35 -25.01 19.17 -20.64
C THR A 35 -24.66 19.33 -19.17
N ASP A 36 -25.50 18.65 -18.40
CA ASP A 36 -25.31 18.08 -17.08
C ASP A 36 -24.34 16.89 -17.14
N ARG A 37 -23.28 16.89 -16.31
CA ARG A 37 -22.33 15.80 -15.94
C ARG A 37 -20.99 16.38 -15.45
N SER A 38 -20.94 16.97 -14.25
CA SER A 38 -19.64 17.42 -13.68
C SER A 38 -19.49 17.30 -12.16
N ALA A 39 -20.48 16.73 -11.46
CA ALA A 39 -20.44 16.60 -10.00
C ALA A 39 -20.04 15.20 -9.49
N PHE A 40 -20.12 14.16 -10.32
CA PHE A 40 -19.68 12.79 -9.96
C PHE A 40 -18.24 12.48 -10.39
N ASP A 41 -17.60 13.40 -11.11
CA ASP A 41 -16.31 13.17 -11.79
C ASP A 41 -15.08 13.58 -10.94
N ARG A 42 -15.30 14.16 -9.75
CA ARG A 42 -14.19 14.63 -8.88
C ARG A 42 -13.57 13.54 -8.01
N LYS A 43 -14.16 12.35 -7.92
CA LYS A 43 -13.50 11.17 -7.30
C LYS A 43 -12.74 10.31 -8.31
N SER A 44 -12.89 10.61 -9.60
CA SER A 44 -12.19 9.96 -10.71
C SER A 44 -10.99 10.77 -11.20
N GLN A 45 -10.73 11.95 -10.63
CA GLN A 45 -9.60 12.82 -10.97
C GLN A 45 -8.37 12.60 -10.06
N ALA A 46 -8.07 11.35 -9.78
CA ALA A 46 -6.68 10.91 -9.59
C ALA A 46 -6.21 10.16 -10.85
N PHE A 47 -6.65 10.61 -12.04
CA PHE A 47 -5.89 10.37 -13.25
C PHE A 47 -4.54 11.05 -13.06
N LEU A 48 -3.50 10.27 -12.75
CA LEU A 48 -2.14 10.64 -13.11
C LEU A 48 -2.15 10.84 -14.63
N GLN A 49 -2.39 12.08 -15.06
CA GLN A 49 -1.97 12.50 -16.39
C GLN A 49 -0.45 12.37 -16.41
N LEU A 50 0.01 11.20 -16.83
CA LEU A 50 1.38 10.97 -17.24
C LEU A 50 1.60 11.82 -18.50
N ASN A 51 1.95 13.09 -18.29
CA ASN A 51 2.50 13.90 -19.36
C ASN A 51 3.79 13.22 -19.84
N GLU A 52 3.75 12.85 -21.12
CA GLU A 52 4.87 12.75 -22.06
C GLU A 52 6.28 12.56 -21.46
N PHE A 53 6.68 11.31 -21.26
CA PHE A 53 8.09 10.95 -21.08
C PHE A 53 8.63 10.25 -22.34
N VAL A 54 8.59 10.97 -23.46
CA VAL A 54 9.46 10.69 -24.61
C VAL A 54 10.65 11.61 -24.48
N ASP A 55 11.73 11.14 -23.84
CA ASP A 55 13.01 11.80 -24.04
C ASP A 55 13.62 11.37 -25.37
N ARG A 56 14.40 12.29 -25.94
CA ARG A 56 14.85 12.33 -27.33
C ARG A 56 15.92 11.29 -27.68
N GLU A 57 15.80 10.07 -27.19
CA GLU A 57 16.54 8.88 -27.59
C GLU A 57 15.61 7.69 -27.29
N GLY A 58 15.07 7.05 -28.34
CA GLY A 58 13.90 6.17 -28.31
C GLY A 58 14.04 4.83 -27.56
N SER A 59 14.54 4.84 -26.33
CA SER A 59 14.63 3.67 -25.46
C SER A 59 13.94 3.96 -24.12
N MET A 60 12.61 3.86 -24.07
CA MET A 60 11.94 3.62 -22.79
C MET A 60 12.32 2.21 -22.32
N ARG A 61 12.86 2.07 -21.10
CA ARG A 61 13.01 0.76 -20.45
C ARG A 61 11.64 0.08 -20.42
N ALA A 62 11.51 -1.07 -21.08
CA ALA A 62 10.28 -1.87 -21.13
C ALA A 62 9.63 -2.11 -19.75
N GLU A 63 10.44 -2.07 -18.69
CA GLU A 63 10.05 -2.12 -17.29
C GLU A 63 9.04 -1.02 -16.90
N SER A 64 9.24 0.23 -17.33
CA SER A 64 8.32 1.33 -16.97
C SER A 64 6.96 1.22 -17.67
N LEU A 65 6.93 0.64 -18.87
CA LEU A 65 5.68 0.40 -19.62
C LEU A 65 4.89 -0.77 -19.02
N ALA A 66 5.57 -1.85 -18.64
CA ALA A 66 4.95 -2.99 -17.98
C ALA A 66 4.32 -2.58 -16.65
N VAL A 67 5.04 -1.80 -15.85
CA VAL A 67 4.54 -1.25 -14.58
C VAL A 67 3.30 -0.40 -14.79
N SER A 68 3.32 0.55 -15.74
CA SER A 68 2.16 1.41 -16.03
C SER A 68 0.91 0.63 -16.44
N ARG A 69 1.06 -0.42 -17.25
CA ARG A 69 -0.08 -1.30 -17.62
C ARG A 69 -0.62 -2.06 -16.42
N ILE A 70 0.25 -2.50 -15.52
CA ILE A 70 -0.17 -3.18 -14.28
C ILE A 70 -0.96 -2.20 -13.43
N GLU A 71 -0.49 -0.97 -13.23
CA GLU A 71 -1.23 0.04 -12.47
C GLU A 71 -2.61 0.35 -13.05
N GLN A 72 -2.71 0.45 -14.38
CA GLN A 72 -3.98 0.69 -15.06
C GLN A 72 -4.96 -0.47 -14.83
N THR A 73 -4.50 -1.71 -15.02
CA THR A 73 -5.35 -2.90 -14.80
C THR A 73 -5.75 -3.07 -13.33
N LEU A 74 -4.88 -2.74 -12.38
CA LEU A 74 -5.22 -2.76 -10.95
C LEU A 74 -6.23 -1.67 -10.58
N SER A 75 -6.16 -0.50 -11.22
CA SER A 75 -7.12 0.58 -11.02
C SER A 75 -8.50 0.22 -11.58
N ASP A 76 -8.54 -0.37 -12.78
CA ASP A 76 -9.77 -0.88 -13.39
C ASP A 76 -10.38 -2.05 -12.57
N LEU A 77 -9.53 -2.88 -11.96
CA LEU A 77 -9.99 -3.95 -11.08
C LEU A 77 -10.56 -3.38 -9.77
N ALA A 78 -9.95 -2.33 -9.21
CA ALA A 78 -10.44 -1.67 -8.01
C ALA A 78 -11.81 -1.00 -8.23
N THR A 79 -12.06 -0.42 -9.41
CA THR A 79 -13.36 0.20 -9.74
C THR A 79 -14.45 -0.85 -9.97
N SER A 80 -14.16 -1.90 -10.75
CA SER A 80 -15.13 -2.99 -11.00
C SER A 80 -15.51 -3.77 -9.73
N SER A 81 -14.56 -4.04 -8.83
CA SER A 81 -14.84 -4.72 -7.57
C SER A 81 -15.67 -3.89 -6.56
N ILE A 82 -15.74 -2.56 -6.74
CA ILE A 82 -16.67 -1.71 -5.97
C ILE A 82 -18.11 -1.84 -6.48
N GLU A 83 -18.30 -2.10 -7.79
CA GLU A 83 -19.62 -2.24 -8.43
C GLU A 83 -20.27 -3.60 -8.15
N GLU A 84 -19.48 -4.67 -7.95
CA GLU A 84 -19.96 -6.04 -7.75
C GLU A 84 -20.35 -6.41 -6.30
N ARG A 85 -20.39 -5.45 -5.36
CA ARG A 85 -20.69 -5.63 -3.92
C ARG A 85 -22.09 -6.20 -3.56
N GLY A 86 -22.79 -6.77 -4.54
CA GLY A 86 -24.15 -7.28 -4.42
C GLY A 86 -24.35 -8.75 -4.81
N ALA A 87 -23.44 -9.69 -4.52
CA ALA A 87 -23.81 -11.12 -4.35
C ALA A 87 -22.60 -12.03 -3.96
N GLY A 88 -22.65 -12.65 -2.78
CA GLY A 88 -22.25 -14.07 -2.59
C GLY A 88 -20.80 -14.56 -2.72
N HIS A 89 -19.76 -13.77 -3.03
CA HIS A 89 -18.41 -14.30 -3.39
C HIS A 89 -17.27 -14.05 -2.37
N SER A 90 -17.56 -14.14 -1.07
CA SER A 90 -16.64 -13.74 0.02
C SER A 90 -15.21 -14.34 0.00
N ASN A 91 -15.03 -15.60 -0.41
CA ASN A 91 -13.70 -16.23 -0.39
C ASN A 91 -12.84 -15.90 -1.63
N GLN A 92 -13.46 -15.66 -2.77
CA GLN A 92 -12.76 -15.38 -4.03
C GLN A 92 -12.40 -13.90 -4.13
N GLU A 93 -13.28 -13.03 -3.64
CA GLU A 93 -13.02 -11.59 -3.47
C GLU A 93 -11.86 -11.34 -2.49
N THR A 94 -11.82 -12.05 -1.35
CA THR A 94 -10.72 -11.89 -0.38
C THR A 94 -9.38 -12.38 -0.91
N HIS A 95 -9.37 -13.41 -1.75
CA HIS A 95 -8.15 -13.86 -2.45
C HIS A 95 -7.70 -12.83 -3.51
N SER A 96 -8.64 -12.28 -4.29
CA SER A 96 -8.37 -11.24 -5.29
C SER A 96 -7.75 -9.99 -4.66
N LEU A 97 -8.32 -9.51 -3.55
CA LEU A 97 -7.82 -8.35 -2.81
C LEU A 97 -6.42 -8.59 -2.23
N LYS A 98 -6.17 -9.79 -1.67
CA LYS A 98 -4.82 -10.16 -1.19
C LYS A 98 -3.79 -10.18 -2.31
N LEU A 99 -4.16 -10.70 -3.48
CA LEU A 99 -3.28 -10.72 -4.66
C LEU A 99 -3.01 -9.29 -5.15
N GLN A 100 -4.04 -8.46 -5.23
CA GLN A 100 -3.92 -7.04 -5.59
C GLN A 100 -2.97 -6.29 -4.64
N ALA A 101 -3.12 -6.49 -3.34
CA ALA A 101 -2.21 -5.92 -2.35
C ALA A 101 -0.77 -6.41 -2.54
N GLN A 102 -0.56 -7.70 -2.81
CA GLN A 102 0.78 -8.23 -3.08
C GLN A 102 1.41 -7.63 -4.34
N ILE A 103 0.62 -7.39 -5.40
CA ILE A 103 1.12 -6.75 -6.62
C ILE A 103 1.50 -5.29 -6.34
N TRP A 104 0.66 -4.52 -5.66
CA TRP A 104 0.99 -3.14 -5.27
C TRP A 104 2.25 -3.06 -4.40
N MET A 105 2.42 -4.02 -3.50
CA MET A 105 3.61 -4.15 -2.67
C MET A 105 4.87 -4.40 -3.50
N ASN A 106 4.81 -5.34 -4.45
CA ASN A 106 5.94 -5.62 -5.35
C ASN A 106 6.25 -4.42 -6.28
N LEU A 107 5.22 -3.72 -6.77
CA LEU A 107 5.38 -2.50 -7.56
C LEU A 107 6.06 -1.40 -6.74
N SER A 108 5.68 -1.22 -5.47
CA SER A 108 6.32 -0.23 -4.60
C SER A 108 7.80 -0.55 -4.35
N GLU A 109 8.17 -1.83 -4.22
CA GLU A 109 9.58 -2.25 -4.10
C GLU A 109 10.36 -1.97 -5.39
N LEU A 110 9.74 -2.20 -6.56
CA LEU A 110 10.34 -1.88 -7.86
C LEU A 110 10.51 -0.37 -8.04
N TYR A 111 9.50 0.44 -7.73
CA TYR A 111 9.61 1.89 -7.79
C TYR A 111 10.70 2.46 -6.88
N LEU A 112 10.84 1.90 -5.68
CA LEU A 112 11.95 2.24 -4.79
C LEU A 112 13.32 1.85 -5.35
N SER A 113 13.42 0.81 -6.19
CA SER A 113 14.66 0.46 -6.88
C SER A 113 14.97 1.38 -8.06
N LEU A 114 13.93 2.00 -8.64
CA LEU A 114 14.01 2.99 -9.72
C LEU A 114 14.15 4.43 -9.20
N ASP A 115 14.32 4.63 -7.88
CA ASP A 115 14.39 5.92 -7.20
C ASP A 115 13.13 6.81 -7.36
N LYS A 116 12.00 6.18 -7.72
CA LYS A 116 10.68 6.81 -7.89
C LYS A 116 9.88 6.75 -6.59
N VAL A 117 10.27 7.58 -5.63
CA VAL A 117 9.76 7.49 -4.25
C VAL A 117 8.28 7.90 -4.14
N GLU A 118 7.83 8.86 -4.94
CA GLU A 118 6.45 9.37 -4.89
C GLU A 118 5.44 8.36 -5.44
N GLU A 119 5.79 7.66 -6.52
CA GLU A 119 4.99 6.57 -7.07
C GLU A 119 4.93 5.37 -6.12
N ALA A 120 6.03 5.07 -5.42
CA ALA A 120 6.05 4.06 -4.37
C ALA A 120 5.11 4.43 -3.20
N GLU A 121 5.06 5.69 -2.79
CA GLU A 121 4.11 6.16 -1.76
C GLU A 121 2.65 5.99 -2.20
N SER A 122 2.36 6.27 -3.47
CA SER A 122 1.01 6.06 -4.03
C SER A 122 0.61 4.58 -3.97
N CYS A 123 1.50 3.67 -4.40
CA CYS A 123 1.25 2.22 -4.35
C CYS A 123 0.99 1.71 -2.92
N ILE A 124 1.75 2.22 -1.95
CA ILE A 124 1.56 1.89 -0.53
C ILE A 124 0.25 2.46 0.00
N ARG A 125 -0.18 3.64 -0.46
CA ARG A 125 -1.47 4.23 -0.07
C ARG A 125 -2.63 3.35 -0.52
N GLU A 126 -2.60 2.85 -1.76
CA GLU A 126 -3.60 1.91 -2.26
C GLU A 126 -3.59 0.60 -1.46
N THR A 127 -2.40 0.04 -1.18
CA THR A 127 -2.28 -1.17 -0.36
C THR A 127 -2.82 -0.95 1.06
N ALA A 128 -2.55 0.21 1.66
CA ALA A 128 -3.01 0.56 3.00
C ALA A 128 -4.53 0.79 3.06
N ALA A 129 -5.15 1.21 1.96
CA ALA A 129 -6.61 1.32 1.86
C ALA A 129 -7.28 -0.06 1.89
N LEU A 130 -6.63 -1.09 1.33
CA LEU A 130 -7.11 -2.47 1.36
C LEU A 130 -6.80 -3.15 2.70
N PHE A 131 -5.56 -3.02 3.20
CA PHE A 131 -5.08 -3.68 4.41
C PHE A 131 -4.32 -2.70 5.33
N PRO A 132 -5.04 -1.88 6.12
CA PRO A 132 -4.41 -0.85 6.95
C PRO A 132 -3.56 -1.40 8.10
N LEU A 133 -3.83 -2.64 8.56
CA LEU A 133 -3.15 -3.30 9.67
C LEU A 133 -2.18 -4.39 9.20
N SER A 134 -1.51 -4.17 8.06
CA SER A 134 -0.50 -5.10 7.54
C SER A 134 0.91 -4.71 7.98
N HIS A 135 1.67 -5.67 8.52
CA HIS A 135 3.10 -5.50 8.82
C HIS A 135 3.91 -5.14 7.56
N GLN A 136 3.50 -5.64 6.40
CA GLN A 136 4.16 -5.36 5.12
C GLN A 136 4.02 -3.88 4.72
N VAL A 137 2.84 -3.28 4.96
CA VAL A 137 2.61 -1.84 4.69
C VAL A 137 3.47 -0.98 5.63
N ALA A 138 3.54 -1.34 6.91
CA ALA A 138 4.41 -0.65 7.87
C ALA A 138 5.89 -0.76 7.47
N TYR A 139 6.34 -1.95 7.05
CA TYR A 139 7.68 -2.19 6.52
C TYR A 139 7.99 -1.30 5.31
N MET A 140 7.12 -1.27 4.30
CA MET A 140 7.38 -0.46 3.10
C MET A 140 7.35 1.04 3.40
N ARG A 141 6.50 1.51 4.31
CA ARG A 141 6.57 2.91 4.78
C ARG A 141 7.93 3.22 5.44
N GLY A 142 8.48 2.29 6.21
CA GLY A 142 9.83 2.39 6.75
C GLY A 142 10.88 2.49 5.65
N ARG A 143 10.78 1.65 4.60
CA ARG A 143 11.68 1.67 3.43
C ARG A 143 11.66 3.00 2.68
N ILE A 144 10.49 3.60 2.51
CA ILE A 144 10.34 4.92 1.89
C ILE A 144 11.02 6.00 2.74
N LEU A 145 10.80 5.98 4.06
CA LEU A 145 11.41 6.95 4.98
C LEU A 145 12.93 6.82 5.03
N GLU A 146 13.45 5.58 4.94
CA GLU A 146 14.87 5.29 4.84
C GLU A 146 15.48 5.92 3.57
N HIS A 147 14.81 5.77 2.42
CA HIS A 147 15.21 6.45 1.17
C HIS A 147 15.15 7.98 1.28
N LYS A 148 14.15 8.52 2.00
CA LYS A 148 14.07 9.96 2.32
C LYS A 148 15.06 10.40 3.42
N SER A 149 15.98 9.53 3.87
CA SER A 149 16.95 9.79 4.95
C SER A 149 16.33 10.17 6.30
N ARG A 150 15.05 9.86 6.53
CA ARG A 150 14.32 10.12 7.78
C ARG A 150 14.41 8.91 8.71
N PHE A 151 15.63 8.60 9.18
CA PHE A 151 15.93 7.39 9.94
C PHE A 151 15.14 7.24 11.25
N LYS A 152 14.86 8.33 11.97
CA LYS A 152 14.08 8.29 13.22
C LYS A 152 12.65 7.83 13.01
N GLU A 153 12.01 8.28 11.94
CA GLU A 153 10.64 7.89 11.62
C GLU A 153 10.60 6.51 10.96
N ALA A 154 11.60 6.17 10.16
CA ALA A 154 11.76 4.82 9.61
C ALA A 154 11.83 3.79 10.74
N LYS A 155 12.59 4.09 11.81
CA LYS A 155 12.65 3.26 13.02
C LYS A 155 11.26 2.99 13.60
N GLU A 156 10.45 4.03 13.83
CA GLU A 156 9.09 3.87 14.38
C GLU A 156 8.20 2.99 13.47
N LYS A 157 8.33 3.12 12.15
CA LYS A 157 7.57 2.28 11.21
C LYS A 157 8.04 0.82 11.22
N TYR A 158 9.34 0.57 11.33
CA TYR A 158 9.85 -0.81 11.48
C TYR A 158 9.47 -1.42 12.82
N GLU A 159 9.53 -0.66 13.93
CA GLU A 159 9.05 -1.11 15.24
C GLU A 159 7.54 -1.45 15.19
N SER A 160 6.74 -0.64 14.48
CA SER A 160 5.33 -0.94 14.23
C SER A 160 5.14 -2.18 13.34
N ALA A 161 6.04 -2.46 12.40
CA ALA A 161 5.96 -3.68 11.59
C ALA A 161 6.26 -4.92 12.43
N ILE A 162 7.24 -4.83 13.33
CA ILE A 162 7.64 -5.92 14.25
C ILE A 162 6.57 -6.16 15.31
N SER A 163 5.90 -5.12 15.82
CA SER A 163 4.80 -5.29 16.77
C SER A 163 3.59 -6.02 16.14
N LEU A 164 3.39 -5.84 14.83
CA LEU A 164 2.38 -6.58 14.06
C LEU A 164 2.82 -8.00 13.70
N ASN A 165 4.10 -8.19 13.36
CA ASN A 165 4.69 -9.50 13.06
C ASN A 165 6.13 -9.61 13.58
N PRO A 166 6.34 -10.23 14.76
CA PRO A 166 7.67 -10.38 15.36
C PRO A 166 8.64 -11.24 14.54
N PHE A 167 8.12 -12.09 13.65
CA PHE A 167 8.91 -13.02 12.84
C PHE A 167 9.27 -12.45 11.46
N HIS A 168 9.01 -11.16 11.22
CA HIS A 168 9.29 -10.55 9.93
C HIS A 168 10.76 -10.15 9.79
N THR A 169 11.59 -11.07 9.28
CA THR A 169 13.04 -10.92 9.12
C THR A 169 13.46 -9.63 8.41
N LYS A 170 12.80 -9.26 7.29
CA LYS A 170 13.15 -8.04 6.55
C LYS A 170 13.01 -6.77 7.40
N SER A 171 11.98 -6.68 8.25
CA SER A 171 11.82 -5.52 9.13
C SER A 171 12.87 -5.47 10.23
N LEU A 172 13.25 -6.61 10.80
CA LEU A 172 14.35 -6.68 11.78
C LEU A 172 15.68 -6.29 11.15
N GLN A 173 15.96 -6.78 9.94
CA GLN A 173 17.16 -6.43 9.18
C GLN A 173 17.27 -4.91 8.97
N HIS A 174 16.22 -4.29 8.42
CA HIS A 174 16.21 -2.85 8.16
C HIS A 174 16.20 -2.02 9.46
N LEU A 175 15.51 -2.47 10.50
CA LEU A 175 15.58 -1.82 11.82
C LEU A 175 17.01 -1.84 12.37
N GLY A 176 17.72 -2.97 12.24
CA GLY A 176 19.12 -3.08 12.64
C GLY A 176 20.02 -2.08 11.91
N MET A 177 19.87 -1.95 10.59
CA MET A 177 20.61 -0.97 9.79
C MET A 177 20.26 0.48 10.18
N VAL A 178 18.98 0.79 10.37
CA VAL A 178 18.54 2.13 10.82
C VAL A 178 19.11 2.45 12.21
N LEU A 179 19.14 1.49 13.12
CA LEU A 179 19.77 1.67 14.44
C LEU A 179 21.26 1.92 14.34
N HIS A 180 21.95 1.26 13.40
CA HIS A 180 23.36 1.53 13.10
C HIS A 180 23.57 2.96 12.59
N TYR A 181 22.74 3.45 11.66
CA TYR A 181 22.79 4.84 11.20
C TYR A 181 22.47 5.88 12.28
N LEU A 182 21.78 5.46 13.35
CA LEU A 182 21.50 6.28 14.53
C LEU A 182 22.55 6.11 15.64
N ASP A 183 23.72 5.54 15.34
CA ASP A 183 24.83 5.26 16.26
C ASP A 183 24.49 4.31 17.43
N ASN A 184 23.37 3.58 17.34
CA ASN A 184 22.96 2.62 18.37
C ASN A 184 23.36 1.18 17.99
N ASN A 185 24.66 0.97 17.80
CA ASN A 185 25.23 -0.29 17.32
C ASN A 185 24.95 -1.48 18.26
N LYS A 186 24.89 -1.25 19.58
CA LYS A 186 24.59 -2.32 20.56
C LYS A 186 23.16 -2.86 20.42
N MET A 187 22.20 -1.98 20.13
CA MET A 187 20.81 -2.41 19.91
C MET A 187 20.65 -3.01 18.51
N ALA A 188 21.34 -2.45 17.52
CA ALA A 188 21.39 -3.00 16.17
C ALA A 188 21.89 -4.46 16.16
N GLU A 189 22.95 -4.77 16.90
CA GLU A 189 23.49 -6.13 17.01
C GLU A 189 22.43 -7.11 17.54
N LYS A 190 21.72 -6.75 18.61
CA LYS A 190 20.67 -7.61 19.19
C LYS A 190 19.56 -7.90 18.18
N VAL A 191 19.04 -6.85 17.53
CA VAL A 191 17.96 -6.99 16.55
C VAL A 191 18.41 -7.83 15.34
N LEU A 192 19.66 -7.67 14.89
CA LEU A 192 20.20 -8.44 13.76
C LEU A 192 20.49 -9.90 14.14
N ARG A 193 20.92 -10.17 15.37
CA ARG A 193 21.02 -11.55 15.90
C ARG A 193 19.64 -12.21 15.95
N ASP A 194 18.61 -11.49 16.35
CA ASP A 194 17.24 -12.00 16.31
C ASP A 194 16.78 -12.30 14.88
N ALA A 195 17.10 -11.42 13.92
CA ALA A 195 16.80 -11.65 12.50
C ALA A 195 17.45 -12.94 11.96
N VAL A 196 18.74 -13.15 12.27
CA VAL A 196 19.49 -14.35 11.87
C VAL A 196 18.99 -15.61 12.57
N ASN A 197 18.53 -15.51 13.82
CA ASN A 197 17.92 -16.64 14.53
C ASN A 197 16.57 -17.05 13.91
N ILE A 198 15.80 -16.09 13.38
CA ILE A 198 14.50 -16.34 12.74
C ILE A 198 14.70 -16.92 11.32
N ASP A 199 15.59 -16.32 10.53
CA ASP A 199 15.93 -16.80 9.20
C ASP A 199 17.46 -16.90 9.02
N PRO A 200 18.04 -18.07 9.33
CA PRO A 200 19.48 -18.28 9.21
C PRO A 200 19.94 -18.33 7.75
N THR A 201 19.02 -18.40 6.79
CA THR A 201 19.35 -18.45 5.36
C THR A 201 19.43 -17.08 4.70
N SER A 202 19.10 -16.02 5.44
CA SER A 202 19.11 -14.65 4.95
C SER A 202 20.54 -14.08 4.83
N ASN A 203 21.12 -14.12 3.63
CA ASN A 203 22.43 -13.50 3.36
C ASN A 203 22.49 -12.02 3.77
N LYS A 204 21.43 -11.25 3.49
CA LYS A 204 21.37 -9.82 3.81
C LYS A 204 21.40 -9.57 5.32
N SER A 205 20.78 -10.45 6.13
CA SER A 205 20.80 -10.33 7.59
C SER A 205 22.19 -10.61 8.16
N TRP A 206 22.88 -11.63 7.65
CA TRP A 206 24.27 -11.92 8.02
C TRP A 206 25.23 -10.80 7.62
N TYR A 207 25.05 -10.24 6.43
CA TYR A 207 25.84 -9.09 5.96
C TYR A 207 25.63 -7.87 6.87
N SER A 208 24.38 -7.50 7.15
CA SER A 208 24.05 -6.40 8.06
C SER A 208 24.63 -6.62 9.47
N LEU A 209 24.59 -7.86 9.99
CA LEU A 209 25.21 -8.19 11.28
C LEU A 209 26.73 -7.98 11.23
N GLY A 210 27.40 -8.39 10.16
CA GLY A 210 28.83 -8.17 9.95
C GLY A 210 29.22 -6.69 9.98
N VAL A 211 28.47 -5.84 9.27
CA VAL A 211 28.68 -4.38 9.26
C VAL A 211 28.57 -3.78 10.67
N VAL A 212 27.56 -4.20 11.44
CA VAL A 212 27.38 -3.70 12.81
C VAL A 212 28.46 -4.20 13.76
N LEU A 213 28.93 -5.45 13.61
CA LEU A 213 30.02 -6.01 14.41
C LEU A 213 31.36 -5.32 14.13
N GLU A 214 31.61 -4.95 12.88
CA GLU A 214 32.77 -4.14 12.50
C GLU A 214 32.74 -2.77 13.21
N ALA A 215 31.58 -2.10 13.20
CA ALA A 215 31.38 -0.84 13.90
C ALA A 215 31.48 -0.95 15.44
N LEU A 216 31.30 -2.15 16.00
CA LEU A 216 31.50 -2.45 17.43
C LEU A 216 32.95 -2.82 17.78
N GLY A 217 33.85 -2.88 16.80
CA GLY A 217 35.26 -3.24 17.01
C GLY A 217 35.48 -4.75 17.16
N GLN A 218 34.61 -5.58 16.59
CA GLN A 218 34.74 -7.05 16.58
C GLN A 218 34.97 -7.58 15.15
N PRO A 219 36.14 -7.29 14.53
CA PRO A 219 36.39 -7.60 13.13
C PRO A 219 36.43 -9.11 12.84
N GLU A 220 36.92 -9.94 13.76
CA GLU A 220 36.98 -11.39 13.56
C GLU A 220 35.57 -12.00 13.40
N ALA A 221 34.64 -11.60 14.29
CA ALA A 221 33.25 -12.02 14.20
C ALA A 221 32.57 -11.45 12.95
N ALA A 222 32.88 -10.19 12.58
CA ALA A 222 32.36 -9.57 11.37
C ALA A 222 32.74 -10.35 10.10
N VAL A 223 34.01 -10.72 9.95
CA VAL A 223 34.51 -11.51 8.81
C VAL A 223 33.79 -12.86 8.73
N THR A 224 33.61 -13.56 9.86
CA THR A 224 32.88 -14.84 9.85
C THR A 224 31.43 -14.67 9.36
N CYS A 225 30.74 -13.61 9.81
CA CYS A 225 29.37 -13.31 9.37
C CYS A 225 29.32 -12.96 7.87
N GLN A 226 30.28 -12.17 7.38
CA GLN A 226 30.36 -11.79 5.96
C GLN A 226 30.68 -13.00 5.08
N MET A 227 31.55 -13.92 5.51
CA MET A 227 31.80 -15.17 4.81
C MET A 227 30.52 -16.01 4.71
N THR A 228 29.78 -16.18 5.81
CA THR A 228 28.50 -16.89 5.77
C THR A 228 27.47 -16.22 4.86
N ALA A 229 27.47 -14.88 4.79
CA ALA A 229 26.58 -14.15 3.88
C ALA A 229 26.90 -14.46 2.41
N LEU A 230 28.18 -14.50 2.04
CA LEU A 230 28.62 -14.82 0.67
C LEU A 230 28.29 -16.27 0.28
N ASP A 231 28.52 -17.22 1.18
CA ASP A 231 28.18 -18.63 0.96
C ASP A 231 26.66 -18.80 0.72
N LEU A 232 25.85 -18.09 1.52
CA LEU A 232 24.39 -18.09 1.38
C LEU A 232 23.91 -17.36 0.12
N GLU A 233 24.58 -16.28 -0.31
CA GLU A 233 24.25 -15.58 -1.56
C GLU A 233 24.47 -16.50 -2.76
N SER A 234 25.57 -17.25 -2.79
CA SER A 234 25.87 -18.19 -3.87
C SER A 234 24.83 -19.30 -4.04
N SER A 235 24.11 -19.62 -2.96
CA SER A 235 23.09 -20.66 -2.90
C SER A 235 21.65 -20.12 -2.80
N SER A 236 21.48 -18.79 -2.81
CA SER A 236 20.18 -18.15 -2.60
C SER A 236 19.30 -18.26 -3.85
N PRO A 237 18.09 -18.81 -3.76
CA PRO A 237 17.14 -18.78 -4.86
C PRO A 237 16.57 -17.36 -5.06
N VAL A 238 16.09 -17.05 -6.27
CA VAL A 238 15.43 -15.77 -6.59
C VAL A 238 14.15 -15.56 -5.76
N GLN A 239 13.46 -16.65 -5.44
CA GLN A 239 12.30 -16.69 -4.54
C GLN A 239 12.53 -17.78 -3.50
N PRO A 240 12.13 -17.57 -2.23
CA PRO A 240 12.21 -18.62 -1.22
C PRO A 240 11.49 -19.89 -1.67
N PHE A 241 12.09 -21.05 -1.43
CA PHE A 241 11.46 -22.35 -1.74
C PHE A 241 10.14 -22.59 -0.98
N THR A 242 9.87 -21.80 0.06
CA THR A 242 8.63 -21.81 0.84
C THR A 242 7.42 -21.29 0.07
N VAL A 243 7.61 -20.65 -1.10
CA VAL A 243 6.51 -20.19 -1.96
C VAL A 243 5.73 -21.35 -2.57
N ILE A 244 6.38 -22.51 -2.77
CA ILE A 244 5.72 -23.70 -3.31
C ILE A 244 4.95 -24.40 -2.17
N PRO A 245 3.61 -24.46 -2.21
CA PRO A 245 2.83 -25.08 -1.15
C PRO A 245 3.13 -26.58 -1.06
N ARG A 246 3.44 -27.04 0.15
CA ARG A 246 3.65 -28.46 0.43
C ARG A 246 2.30 -29.10 0.77
N PHE A 247 1.67 -29.71 -0.22
CA PHE A 247 0.47 -30.52 0.00
C PHE A 247 0.86 -31.96 0.33
N LEU A 248 0.38 -32.47 1.46
CA LEU A 248 0.34 -33.91 1.70
C LEU A 248 -0.85 -34.46 0.92
N HIS A 249 -0.60 -35.34 -0.05
CA HIS A 249 -1.64 -36.08 -0.77
C HIS A 249 -2.14 -37.27 0.06
#